data_AF-A0A7C7QZQ3-F1
#
_entry.id   AF-A0A7C7QZQ3-F1
#
_cell.length_a   1.000
_cell.length_b   1.000
_cell.length_c   1.000
_cell.angle_alpha   90.00
_cell.angle_beta   90.00
_cell.angle_gamma   90.00
#
_symmetry.space_group_name_H-M   'P 1'
#
loop_
_entity.id
_entity.type
_entity.pdbx_description
1 polymer ?
#
loop_
_entity_poly.entity_id
_entity_poly.type
_entity_poly.pdbx_seq_one_letter_code
_entity_poly.pdbx_strand_id
1 'polypeptide(L)'
;MRFSLQTLLLCFVAIWSAMAAFGVGGIVVAGVSLAVAACVRSAETITEAMRLTASVVLVFLVPCCMLMCLLTPRSGAREAARRAQCSNNLKQIAFSLHSYHDRYGCFPPAYIADEEGKPMHSWRVLILPFIEEQALYDRYAFIEPWDGPSNRRLAGPVQYAVGVSLSERSIG
;
A
#
# COMPACT_ATOMS: atom_id res chain seq x y z
N MET A 1 -50.70 -0.08 -26.70
CA MET A 1 -49.70 -0.13 -25.59
C MET A 1 -50.22 0.69 -24.41
N ARG A 2 -50.84 0.07 -23.40
CA ARG A 2 -51.27 0.76 -22.17
C ARG A 2 -50.19 0.57 -21.11
N PHE A 3 -49.30 1.54 -20.96
CA PHE A 3 -48.35 1.52 -19.86
C PHE A 3 -49.09 1.89 -18.57
N SER A 4 -49.21 0.93 -17.65
CA SER A 4 -49.79 1.17 -16.32
C SER A 4 -48.91 2.14 -15.54
N LEU A 5 -49.52 3.15 -14.94
CA LEU A 5 -48.87 4.18 -14.11
C LEU A 5 -48.00 3.55 -13.00
N GLN A 6 -48.40 2.37 -12.51
CA GLN A 6 -47.66 1.61 -11.50
C GLN A 6 -46.28 1.15 -11.99
N THR A 7 -46.14 0.80 -13.27
CA THR A 7 -44.86 0.38 -13.86
C THR A 7 -43.88 1.54 -13.93
N LEU A 8 -44.36 2.75 -14.24
CA LEU A 8 -43.53 3.94 -14.27
C LEU A 8 -43.04 4.34 -12.87
N LEU A 9 -43.92 4.22 -11.87
CA LEU A 9 -43.57 4.53 -10.47
C LEU A 9 -42.54 3.55 -9.90
N LEU A 10 -42.66 2.25 -10.19
CA LEU A 10 -41.68 1.25 -9.75
C LEU A 10 -40.30 1.46 -10.39
N CYS A 11 -40.24 1.82 -11.68
CA CYS A 11 -38.98 2.15 -12.33
C CYS A 11 -38.33 3.39 -11.72
N PHE A 12 -39.13 4.43 -11.45
CA PHE A 12 -38.62 5.66 -10.86
C PHE A 12 -38.04 5.44 -9.45
N VAL A 13 -38.74 4.66 -8.61
CA VAL A 13 -38.28 4.32 -7.26
C VAL A 13 -37.01 3.45 -7.29
N ALA A 14 -36.94 2.48 -8.21
CA ALA A 14 -35.75 1.64 -8.36
C ALA A 14 -34.52 2.45 -8.82
N ILE A 15 -34.69 3.39 -9.74
CA ILE A 15 -33.61 4.27 -10.22
C ILE A 15 -33.13 5.18 -9.08
N TRP A 16 -34.04 5.80 -8.32
CA TRP A 16 -33.67 6.68 -7.21
C TRP A 16 -33.01 5.93 -6.04
N SER A 17 -33.48 4.72 -5.74
CA SER A 17 -32.84 3.83 -4.76
C SER A 17 -31.41 3.45 -5.18
N ALA A 18 -31.18 3.19 -6.47
CA ALA A 18 -29.85 2.86 -6.99
C ALA A 18 -28.91 4.06 -7.01
N MET A 19 -29.42 5.26 -7.32
CA MET A 19 -28.67 6.51 -7.27
C MET A 19 -28.20 6.85 -5.86
N ALA A 20 -29.09 6.68 -4.86
CA ALA A 20 -28.77 6.96 -3.46
C ALA A 20 -27.72 6.00 -2.87
N ALA A 21 -27.66 4.75 -3.33
CA ALA A 21 -26.78 3.73 -2.77
C ALA A 21 -25.38 3.69 -3.41
N PHE A 22 -25.23 4.03 -4.70
CA PHE A 22 -23.98 3.71 -5.44
C PHE A 22 -23.41 4.84 -6.33
N GLY A 23 -23.96 6.06 -6.30
CA GLY A 23 -23.44 7.19 -7.08
C GLY A 23 -23.53 6.97 -8.61
N VAL A 24 -22.61 7.53 -9.39
CA VAL A 24 -22.61 7.47 -10.87
C VAL A 24 -22.55 6.02 -11.40
N GLY A 25 -21.92 5.11 -10.65
CA GLY A 25 -21.90 3.67 -10.98
C GLY A 25 -23.28 3.02 -10.92
N GLY A 26 -24.18 3.52 -10.07
CA GLY A 26 -25.56 3.04 -9.96
C GLY A 26 -26.38 3.33 -11.22
N ILE A 27 -26.08 4.41 -11.96
CA ILE A 27 -26.77 4.78 -13.20
C ILE A 27 -26.49 3.75 -14.30
N VAL A 28 -25.24 3.28 -14.40
CA VAL A 28 -24.85 2.25 -15.38
C VAL A 28 -25.54 0.93 -15.08
N VAL A 29 -25.54 0.51 -13.82
CA VAL A 29 -26.18 -0.75 -13.39
C VAL A 29 -27.70 -0.70 -13.56
N ALA A 30 -28.34 0.41 -13.19
CA ALA A 30 -29.77 0.59 -13.37
C ALA A 30 -30.15 0.62 -14.87
N GLY A 31 -29.35 1.29 -15.71
CA GLY A 31 -29.53 1.32 -17.16
C GLY A 31 -29.45 -0.06 -17.80
N VAL A 32 -28.45 -0.86 -17.42
CA VAL A 32 -28.31 -2.25 -17.88
C VAL A 32 -29.48 -3.11 -17.38
N SER A 33 -29.89 -2.94 -16.11
CA SER A 33 -31.00 -3.69 -15.52
C SER A 33 -32.34 -3.37 -16.19
N LEU A 34 -32.59 -2.10 -16.53
CA LEU A 34 -33.77 -1.65 -17.27
C LEU A 34 -33.75 -2.12 -18.72
N ALA A 35 -32.60 -2.09 -19.39
CA ALA A 35 -32.45 -2.60 -20.75
C ALA A 35 -32.71 -4.11 -20.80
N VAL A 36 -32.20 -4.87 -19.83
CA VAL A 36 -32.44 -6.32 -19.69
C VAL A 36 -33.92 -6.58 -19.37
N ALA A 37 -34.54 -5.85 -18.44
CA ALA A 37 -35.95 -6.00 -18.12
C ALA A 37 -36.88 -5.63 -19.30
N ALA A 38 -36.51 -4.62 -20.09
CA ALA A 38 -37.21 -4.23 -21.30
C ALA A 38 -37.06 -5.29 -22.41
N CYS A 39 -35.87 -5.86 -22.58
CA CYS A 39 -35.60 -6.94 -23.53
C CYS A 39 -36.35 -8.24 -23.15
N VAL A 40 -36.39 -8.56 -21.86
CA VAL A 40 -37.17 -9.71 -21.33
C VAL A 40 -38.68 -9.48 -21.47
N ARG A 41 -39.17 -8.23 -21.39
CA ARG A 41 -40.59 -7.92 -21.57
C ARG A 41 -41.02 -7.76 -23.03
N SER A 42 -40.11 -7.45 -23.96
CA SER A 42 -40.43 -7.36 -25.39
C SER A 42 -40.37 -8.72 -26.11
N ALA A 43 -40.01 -9.79 -25.40
CA ALA A 43 -39.98 -11.13 -25.92
C ALA A 43 -41.19 -11.91 -25.38
N GLU A 44 -42.29 -11.95 -26.12
CA GLU A 44 -43.30 -13.01 -25.98
C GLU A 44 -42.79 -14.37 -26.53
N THR A 45 -41.50 -14.46 -26.87
CA THR A 45 -40.81 -15.66 -27.37
C THR A 45 -39.43 -15.79 -26.72
N ILE A 46 -39.37 -16.22 -25.45
CA ILE A 46 -38.10 -16.51 -24.77
C ILE A 46 -37.80 -18.00 -24.91
N THR A 47 -36.93 -18.36 -25.85
CA THR A 47 -36.29 -19.68 -25.90
C THR A 47 -35.25 -19.82 -24.78
N GLU A 48 -35.09 -21.03 -24.22
CA GLU A 48 -34.20 -21.32 -23.08
C GLU A 48 -32.75 -20.83 -23.27
N ALA A 49 -32.31 -20.69 -24.52
CA ALA A 49 -31.01 -20.17 -24.92
C ALA A 49 -30.73 -18.74 -24.42
N MET A 50 -31.76 -17.88 -24.30
CA MET A 50 -31.57 -16.49 -23.84
C MET A 50 -31.45 -16.40 -22.32
N ARG A 51 -32.08 -17.33 -21.57
CA ARG A 51 -31.96 -17.43 -20.11
C ARG A 51 -30.57 -17.90 -19.67
N LEU A 52 -30.02 -18.90 -20.36
CA LEU A 52 -28.66 -19.39 -20.08
C LEU A 52 -27.60 -18.31 -20.34
N THR A 53 -27.71 -17.61 -21.47
CA THR A 53 -26.77 -16.53 -21.82
C THR A 53 -26.74 -15.42 -20.76
N ALA A 54 -27.92 -14.99 -20.25
CA ALA A 54 -27.99 -13.97 -19.20
C ALA A 54 -27.37 -14.44 -17.86
N SER A 55 -27.59 -15.70 -17.48
CA SER A 55 -27.05 -16.27 -16.24
C SER A 55 -25.52 -16.39 -16.27
N VAL A 56 -24.95 -16.78 -17.41
CA VAL A 56 -23.50 -16.87 -17.61
C VAL A 56 -22.85 -15.49 -17.55
N VAL A 57 -23.45 -14.48 -18.18
CA VAL A 57 -22.92 -13.11 -18.11
C VAL A 57 -22.91 -12.58 -16.67
N LEU A 58 -23.96 -12.86 -15.88
CA LEU A 58 -24.05 -12.40 -14.49
C LEU A 58 -22.95 -12.99 -13.59
N VAL A 59 -22.66 -14.29 -13.73
CA VAL A 59 -21.68 -14.98 -12.86
C VAL A 59 -20.27 -14.41 -13.00
N PHE A 60 -19.94 -13.84 -14.16
CA PHE A 60 -18.64 -13.23 -14.41
C PHE A 60 -18.63 -11.73 -14.12
N LEU A 61 -19.70 -11.02 -14.45
CA LEU A 61 -19.71 -9.55 -14.39
C LEU A 61 -19.82 -9.03 -12.94
N VAL A 62 -20.60 -9.71 -12.09
CA VAL A 62 -20.77 -9.32 -10.67
C VAL A 62 -19.46 -9.36 -9.87
N PRO A 63 -18.68 -10.46 -9.86
CA PRO A 63 -17.40 -10.49 -9.14
C PRO A 63 -16.35 -9.56 -9.77
N CYS A 64 -16.35 -9.37 -11.10
CA CYS A 64 -15.46 -8.40 -11.76
C CYS A 64 -15.73 -6.96 -11.29
N CYS A 65 -17.00 -6.54 -11.23
CA CYS A 65 -17.36 -5.21 -10.73
C CYS A 65 -17.01 -5.04 -9.25
N MET A 66 -17.23 -6.06 -8.42
CA MET A 66 -16.86 -6.04 -7.00
C MET A 66 -15.34 -5.87 -6.82
N LEU A 67 -14.54 -6.61 -7.60
CA LEU A 67 -13.08 -6.52 -7.58
C LEU A 67 -12.61 -5.12 -8.00
N MET A 68 -13.21 -4.56 -9.07
CA MET A 68 -12.89 -3.21 -9.54
C MET A 68 -13.16 -2.15 -8.45
N CYS A 69 -14.26 -2.28 -7.70
CA CYS A 69 -14.60 -1.39 -6.59
C CYS A 69 -13.60 -1.48 -5.42
N LEU A 70 -13.16 -2.69 -5.06
CA LEU A 70 -12.15 -2.90 -4.02
C LEU A 70 -10.78 -2.29 -4.39
N LEU A 71 -10.46 -2.28 -5.68
CA LEU A 71 -9.21 -1.74 -6.20
C LEU A 71 -9.24 -0.22 -6.41
N THR A 72 -10.39 0.43 -6.25
CA THR A 72 -10.42 1.90 -6.33
C THR A 72 -9.58 2.51 -5.19
N PRO A 73 -8.54 3.29 -5.52
CA PRO A 73 -7.56 3.72 -4.53
C PRO A 73 -8.17 4.74 -3.57
N ARG A 74 -8.50 4.31 -2.35
CA ARG A 74 -8.85 5.21 -1.25
C ARG A 74 -7.58 5.95 -0.81
N SER A 75 -7.55 7.26 -1.01
CA SER A 75 -6.42 8.15 -0.70
C SER A 75 -5.87 8.03 0.74
N GLY A 76 -6.67 7.58 1.71
CA GLY A 76 -6.24 7.31 3.08
C GLY A 76 -5.43 6.02 3.28
N ALA A 77 -5.54 5.04 2.38
CA ALA A 77 -4.82 3.77 2.49
C ALA A 77 -3.30 3.95 2.33
N ARG A 78 -2.86 4.91 1.51
CA ARG A 78 -1.42 5.21 1.33
C ARG A 78 -0.81 5.79 2.60
N GLU A 79 -1.51 6.69 3.28
CA GLU A 79 -1.03 7.31 4.51
C GLU A 79 -1.02 6.30 5.67
N ALA A 80 -2.06 5.47 5.78
CA ALA A 80 -2.08 4.37 6.73
C ALA A 80 -0.94 3.35 6.46
N ALA A 81 -0.68 3.01 5.19
CA ALA A 81 0.42 2.13 4.82
C ALA A 81 1.80 2.72 5.17
N ARG A 82 2.03 4.01 4.92
CA ARG A 82 3.28 4.70 5.32
C ARG A 82 3.49 4.67 6.83
N ARG A 83 2.43 4.94 7.61
CA ARG A 83 2.50 4.88 9.09
C ARG A 83 2.75 3.47 9.59
N ALA A 84 2.09 2.47 9.00
CA ALA A 84 2.32 1.06 9.32
C ALA A 84 3.76 0.65 9.02
N GLN A 85 4.30 1.04 7.86
CA GLN A 85 5.69 0.79 7.50
C GLN A 85 6.67 1.45 8.47
N CYS A 86 6.47 2.73 8.81
CA CYS A 86 7.32 3.43 9.79
C CYS A 86 7.28 2.74 11.17
N SER A 87 6.09 2.37 11.64
CA SER A 87 5.93 1.61 12.89
C SER A 87 6.65 0.26 12.84
N ASN A 88 6.57 -0.46 11.72
CA ASN A 88 7.25 -1.73 11.56
C ASN A 88 8.79 -1.58 11.51
N ASN A 89 9.31 -0.55 10.85
CA ASN A 89 10.74 -0.25 10.86
C ASN A 89 11.24 0.03 12.28
N LEU A 90 10.49 0.81 13.07
CA LEU A 90 10.83 1.07 14.47
C LEU A 90 10.78 -0.19 15.33
N LYS A 91 9.78 -1.06 15.11
CA LYS A 91 9.70 -2.37 15.79
C LYS A 91 10.90 -3.26 15.46
N GLN A 92 11.34 -3.28 14.21
CA GLN A 92 12.52 -4.04 13.79
C GLN A 92 13.77 -3.51 14.51
N ILE A 93 13.98 -2.19 14.55
CA ILE A 93 15.10 -1.58 15.28
C ILE A 93 15.05 -1.93 16.77
N ALA A 94 13.87 -1.82 17.41
CA ALA A 94 13.70 -2.14 18.82
C ALA A 94 14.02 -3.63 19.10
N PHE A 95 13.54 -4.54 18.25
CA PHE A 95 13.83 -5.96 18.34
C PHE A 95 15.34 -6.25 18.21
N SER A 96 16.01 -5.59 17.27
CA SER A 96 17.46 -5.74 17.08
C SER A 96 18.27 -5.19 18.25
N LEU A 97 17.83 -4.10 18.88
CA LEU A 97 18.44 -3.57 20.11
C LEU A 97 18.29 -4.54 21.29
N HIS A 98 17.13 -5.16 21.45
CA HIS A 98 16.94 -6.20 22.46
C HIS A 98 17.80 -7.43 22.18
N SER A 99 17.88 -7.88 20.93
CA SER A 99 18.76 -9.00 20.55
C SER A 99 20.25 -8.70 20.82
N TYR A 100 20.68 -7.45 20.60
CA TYR A 100 22.03 -6.99 20.97
C TYR A 100 22.24 -7.07 22.49
N HIS A 101 21.27 -6.57 23.27
CA HIS A 101 21.31 -6.62 24.72
C HIS A 101 21.35 -8.06 25.25
N ASP A 102 20.57 -8.98 24.68
CA ASP A 102 20.58 -10.39 25.07
C ASP A 102 21.93 -11.06 24.77
N ARG A 103 22.62 -10.63 23.71
CA ARG A 103 23.92 -11.16 23.30
C ARG A 103 25.09 -10.62 24.11
N TYR A 104 25.10 -9.33 24.41
CA TYR A 104 26.24 -8.60 24.99
C TYR A 104 26.01 -8.13 26.43
N GLY A 105 24.79 -8.28 26.96
CA GLY A 105 24.40 -7.87 28.32
C GLY A 105 24.24 -6.36 28.51
N CYS A 106 24.32 -5.56 27.44
CA CYS A 106 24.18 -4.11 27.48
C CYS A 106 23.59 -3.59 26.16
N PHE A 107 22.99 -2.40 26.19
CA PHE A 107 22.58 -1.71 24.96
C PHE A 107 23.80 -1.13 24.24
N PRO A 108 23.75 -1.01 22.89
CA PRO A 108 24.88 -0.50 22.14
C PRO A 108 25.17 0.95 22.54
N PRO A 109 26.45 1.33 22.70
CA PRO A 109 26.84 2.69 23.01
C PRO A 109 26.52 3.61 21.83
N ALA A 110 26.19 4.89 22.09
CA ALA A 110 25.82 5.85 21.04
C ALA A 110 26.87 5.93 19.91
N TYR A 111 28.15 5.86 20.28
CA TYR A 111 29.27 5.70 19.38
C TYR A 111 30.40 4.92 20.06
N ILE A 112 31.28 4.36 19.24
CA ILE A 112 32.58 3.80 19.67
C ILE A 112 33.63 4.87 19.36
N ALA A 113 34.46 5.20 20.35
CA ALA A 113 35.55 6.14 20.20
C ALA A 113 36.90 5.43 20.01
N ASP A 114 37.88 6.10 19.40
CA ASP A 114 39.28 5.68 19.44
C ASP A 114 39.93 5.99 20.80
N GLU A 115 41.22 5.66 20.93
CA GLU A 115 42.02 5.94 22.14
C GLU A 115 42.09 7.45 22.45
N GLU A 116 41.97 8.29 21.43
CA GLU A 116 41.94 9.75 21.50
C GLU A 116 40.54 10.33 21.77
N GLY A 117 39.51 9.49 21.90
CA GLY A 117 38.14 9.91 22.19
C GLY A 117 37.33 10.39 20.98
N LYS A 118 37.85 10.25 19.76
CA LYS A 118 37.15 10.63 18.53
C LYS A 118 36.10 9.57 18.15
N PRO A 119 34.86 9.96 17.80
CA PRO A 119 33.83 9.01 17.42
C PRO A 119 34.15 8.31 16.09
N MET A 120 34.43 7.02 16.15
CA MET A 120 34.77 6.18 14.99
C MET A 120 33.55 5.49 14.38
N HIS A 121 32.66 4.93 15.21
CA HIS A 121 31.55 4.10 14.72
C HIS A 121 30.25 4.42 15.43
N SER A 122 29.13 4.31 14.71
CA SER A 122 27.79 4.49 15.28
C SER A 122 27.24 3.19 15.83
N TRP A 123 26.39 3.28 16.87
CA TRP A 123 25.55 2.17 17.36
C TRP A 123 24.81 1.43 16.24
N ARG A 124 24.47 2.13 15.15
CA ARG A 124 23.74 1.58 14.00
C ARG A 124 24.51 0.47 13.30
N VAL A 125 25.84 0.56 13.26
CA VAL A 125 26.71 -0.46 12.65
C VAL A 125 26.71 -1.73 13.50
N LEU A 126 26.67 -1.57 14.83
CA LEU A 126 26.68 -2.67 15.78
C LEU A 126 25.43 -3.55 15.72
N ILE A 127 24.30 -2.98 15.30
CA ILE A 127 23.04 -3.71 15.18
C ILE A 127 22.82 -4.35 13.80
N LEU A 128 23.69 -4.11 12.81
CA LEU A 128 23.55 -4.66 11.45
C LEU A 128 23.31 -6.18 11.41
N PRO A 129 24.05 -7.01 12.18
CA PRO A 129 23.80 -8.46 12.22
C PRO A 129 22.38 -8.83 12.67
N PHE A 130 21.77 -7.98 13.50
CA PHE A 130 20.45 -8.21 14.11
C PHE A 130 19.30 -7.64 13.28
N ILE A 131 19.58 -6.90 12.20
CA ILE A 131 18.59 -6.46 11.20
C ILE A 131 18.72 -7.22 9.87
N GLU A 132 19.37 -8.40 9.89
CA GLU A 132 19.63 -9.25 8.72
C GLU A 132 20.60 -8.64 7.68
N GLU A 133 21.36 -7.61 8.06
CA GLU A 133 22.36 -6.95 7.21
C GLU A 133 23.79 -7.48 7.46
N GLN A 134 23.94 -8.80 7.64
CA GLN A 134 25.22 -9.45 7.92
C GLN A 134 26.24 -9.20 6.79
N ALA A 135 25.81 -9.28 5.54
CA ALA A 135 26.68 -9.07 4.39
C ALA A 135 27.28 -7.64 4.33
N LEU A 136 26.58 -6.65 4.90
CA LEU A 136 27.09 -5.29 5.03
C LEU A 136 28.06 -5.19 6.20
N TYR A 137 27.74 -5.83 7.33
CA TYR A 137 28.60 -5.88 8.51
C TYR A 137 29.96 -6.51 8.19
N ASP A 138 29.99 -7.61 7.45
CA ASP A 138 31.24 -8.32 7.09
C ASP A 138 32.16 -7.50 6.18
N ARG A 139 31.60 -6.57 5.39
CA ARG A 139 32.37 -5.68 4.51
C ARG A 139 32.84 -4.41 5.21
N TYR A 140 32.27 -4.09 6.37
CA TYR A 140 32.55 -2.85 7.09
C TYR A 140 33.91 -2.90 7.77
N ALA A 141 34.71 -1.85 7.58
CA ALA A 141 36.05 -1.76 8.15
C ALA A 141 36.02 -1.03 9.51
N PHE A 142 36.20 -1.78 10.60
CA PHE A 142 36.27 -1.25 11.97
C PHE A 142 37.63 -0.61 12.33
N ILE A 143 38.62 -0.73 11.44
CA ILE A 143 39.96 -0.17 11.66
C ILE A 143 40.05 1.32 11.29
N GLU A 144 39.13 1.80 10.44
CA GLU A 144 39.07 3.19 10.00
C GLU A 144 37.76 3.84 10.46
N PRO A 145 37.73 5.17 10.60
CA PRO A 145 36.49 5.90 10.89
C PRO A 145 35.36 5.58 9.90
N TRP A 146 34.12 5.83 10.31
CA TRP A 146 32.94 5.63 9.46
C TRP A 146 32.97 6.40 8.12
N ASP A 147 33.69 7.53 8.05
CA ASP A 147 33.92 8.35 6.85
C ASP A 147 35.22 7.98 6.09
N GLY A 148 35.90 6.92 6.53
CA GLY A 148 37.08 6.36 5.89
C GLY A 148 36.86 5.95 4.43
N PRO A 149 37.94 5.81 3.65
CA PRO A 149 37.85 5.52 2.21
C PRO A 149 37.21 4.16 1.92
N SER A 150 37.32 3.18 2.82
CA SER A 150 36.70 1.85 2.67
C SER A 150 35.21 1.88 2.98
N ASN A 151 34.83 2.52 4.09
CA ASN A 151 33.45 2.64 4.54
C ASN A 151 32.60 3.55 3.65
N ARG A 152 33.17 4.63 3.08
CA ARG A 152 32.46 5.49 2.12
C ARG A 152 31.94 4.76 0.89
N ARG A 153 32.59 3.67 0.47
CA ARG A 153 32.15 2.87 -0.69
C ARG A 153 30.92 2.00 -0.38
N LEU A 154 30.67 1.74 0.90
CA LEU A 154 29.52 0.97 1.36
C LEU A 154 28.28 1.84 1.57
N ALA A 155 28.48 3.17 1.69
CA ALA A 155 27.37 4.11 1.73
C ALA A 155 26.68 4.14 0.37
N GLY A 156 25.47 3.56 0.30
CA GLY A 156 24.58 3.76 -0.84
C GLY A 156 24.20 5.23 -1.01
N PRO A 157 23.66 5.63 -2.18
CA PRO A 157 23.16 6.98 -2.36
C PRO A 157 22.14 7.29 -1.26
N VAL A 158 22.46 8.24 -0.40
CA VAL A 158 21.54 8.71 0.63
C VAL A 158 20.41 9.42 -0.09
N GLN A 159 19.26 8.74 -0.25
CA GLN A 159 18.01 9.42 -0.59
C GLN A 159 17.61 10.24 0.64
N TYR A 160 18.05 11.49 0.67
CA TYR A 160 17.52 12.49 1.59
C TYR A 160 16.03 12.66 1.25
N ALA A 161 15.17 11.88 1.88
CA ALA A 161 13.76 12.21 1.96
C ALA A 161 13.70 13.46 2.83
N VAL A 162 13.17 14.55 2.27
CA VAL A 162 13.26 15.95 2.72
C VAL A 162 14.37 16.68 1.96
N GLY A 163 13.95 17.59 1.07
CA GLY A 163 14.80 18.44 0.23
C GLY A 163 15.65 19.43 1.02
N VAL A 164 16.65 18.92 1.74
CA VAL A 164 17.79 19.70 2.20
C VAL A 164 18.91 19.41 1.20
N SER A 165 18.98 20.25 0.18
CA SER A 165 20.14 20.34 -0.69
C SER A 165 21.37 20.64 0.15
N LEU A 166 22.32 19.71 0.20
CA LEU A 166 23.63 19.89 0.82
C LEU A 166 24.53 20.85 0.01
N SER A 167 24.01 22.01 -0.43
CA SER A 167 24.81 23.04 -1.10
C SER A 167 25.34 24.12 -0.17
N GLU A 168 24.95 24.15 1.11
CA GLU A 168 25.30 25.24 2.04
C GLU A 168 26.22 24.85 3.21
N ARG A 169 26.72 23.61 3.28
CA ARG A 169 27.64 23.20 4.37
C ARG A 169 29.08 22.98 3.89
N SER A 170 29.58 23.91 3.08
CA SER A 170 31.00 23.97 2.66
C SER A 170 31.49 25.41 2.57
N ILE A 171 31.45 26.17 3.67
CA ILE A 171 32.39 27.29 3.91
C ILE A 171 32.31 27.68 5.39
N GLY A 172 33.44 27.55 6.09
CA GLY A 172 33.62 27.86 7.51
C GLY A 172 34.70 27.00 8.13
#